data_AF-A0A2A9CSN4-F1
#
_entry.id   AF-A0A2A9CSN4-F1
#
_cell.length_a   1.000
_cell.length_b   1.000
_cell.length_c   1.000
_cell.angle_alpha   90.00
_cell.angle_beta   90.00
_cell.angle_gamma   90.00
#
_symmetry.space_group_name_H-M   'P 1'
#
loop_
_entity.id
_entity.type
_entity.pdbx_description
1 polymer ?
#
loop_
_entity_poly.entity_id
_entity_poly.type
_entity_poly.pdbx_seq_one_letter_code
_entity_poly.pdbx_strand_id
1 'polypeptide(L)'
;MSPRWQAAIGYALVGAELAVDEPGRPDPELLVTELAAAGWSTERIGDHARQVLSAEQVWPHPVPTALRAGCGAAQFAAALGRARELAGVATLETRAPSTRTRLNADELRLMREVPPHHGS
;
A
#
# COMPACT_ATOMS: atom_id res chain seq x y z
N MET A 1 12.84 0.29 22.85
CA MET A 1 12.90 -0.57 21.64
C MET A 1 13.20 0.35 20.48
N SER A 2 14.20 0.03 19.66
CA SER A 2 14.51 0.82 18.46
C SER A 2 13.42 0.58 17.40
N PRO A 3 12.97 1.63 16.69
CA PRO A 3 11.98 1.48 15.62
C PRO A 3 12.55 0.63 14.48
N ARG A 4 11.72 -0.27 13.95
CA ARG A 4 12.09 -1.20 12.86
C ARG A 4 11.58 -0.67 11.52
N TRP A 5 12.19 0.42 11.05
CA TRP A 5 11.71 1.18 9.89
C TRP A 5 11.78 0.36 8.61
N GLN A 6 12.92 -0.27 8.36
CA GLN A 6 13.20 -1.02 7.13
C GLN A 6 12.31 -2.26 7.07
N ALA A 7 12.18 -3.00 8.17
CA ALA A 7 11.30 -4.16 8.24
C ALA A 7 9.82 -3.77 8.04
N ALA A 8 9.38 -2.65 8.63
CA ALA A 8 8.00 -2.17 8.47
C ALA A 8 7.70 -1.77 7.01
N ILE A 9 8.61 -1.03 6.36
CA ILE A 9 8.42 -0.58 4.96
C ILE A 9 8.57 -1.77 4.00
N GLY A 10 9.54 -2.65 4.23
CA GLY A 10 9.74 -3.88 3.46
C GLY A 10 8.51 -4.78 3.53
N TYR A 11 7.96 -4.99 4.73
CA TYR A 11 6.71 -5.73 4.91
C TYR A 11 5.56 -5.10 4.11
N ALA A 12 5.42 -3.77 4.13
CA ALA A 12 4.37 -3.11 3.35
C ALA A 12 4.49 -3.38 1.84
N LEU A 13 5.71 -3.50 1.31
CA LEU A 13 5.95 -3.75 -0.12
C LEU A 13 5.77 -5.22 -0.50
N VAL A 14 6.30 -6.15 0.30
CA VAL A 14 6.38 -7.58 -0.07
C VAL A 14 5.40 -8.47 0.69
N GLY A 15 4.84 -8.01 1.81
CA GLY A 15 3.89 -8.77 2.64
C GLY A 15 4.53 -9.83 3.53
N ALA A 16 5.87 -9.86 3.61
CA ALA A 16 6.64 -10.76 4.44
C ALA A 16 7.67 -9.98 5.26
N GLU A 17 7.96 -10.43 6.48
CA GLU A 17 9.05 -9.87 7.27
C GLU A 17 10.38 -10.37 6.70
N LEU A 18 11.24 -9.42 6.33
CA LEU A 18 12.58 -9.69 5.84
C LEU A 18 13.58 -9.30 6.91
N ALA A 19 14.68 -10.05 6.99
CA ALA A 19 15.83 -9.66 7.79
C ALA A 19 16.60 -8.59 7.02
N VAL A 20 16.40 -7.34 7.41
CA VAL A 20 17.00 -6.13 6.82
C VAL A 20 17.72 -5.34 7.91
N ASP A 21 18.75 -4.60 7.53
CA ASP A 21 19.49 -3.78 8.48
C ASP A 21 18.62 -2.61 8.98
N GLU A 22 18.73 -2.32 10.28
CA GLU A 22 17.90 -1.32 10.97
C GLU A 22 18.78 -0.17 11.49
N PRO A 23 19.11 0.84 10.68
CA PRO A 23 19.87 2.03 11.09
C PRO A 23 19.12 2.93 12.10
N GLY A 24 17.90 2.56 12.52
CA GLY A 24 17.09 3.31 13.48
C GLY A 24 16.38 4.54 12.90
N ARG A 25 16.55 4.78 11.59
CA ARG A 25 15.88 5.83 10.82
C ARG A 25 15.37 5.25 9.49
N PRO A 26 14.32 5.83 8.89
CA PRO A 26 13.88 5.40 7.56
C PRO A 26 14.97 5.70 6.53
N ASP A 27 15.38 4.68 5.79
CA ASP A 27 16.34 4.76 4.67
C ASP A 27 15.79 3.94 3.48
N PRO A 28 14.91 4.55 2.65
CA PRO A 28 14.28 3.87 1.53
C PRO A 28 15.27 3.37 0.46
N GLU A 29 16.34 4.12 0.23
CA GLU A 29 17.40 3.79 -0.73
C GLU A 29 18.18 2.53 -0.31
N LEU A 30 18.58 2.47 0.97
CA LEU A 30 19.19 1.26 1.53
C LEU A 30 18.24 0.07 1.44
N LEU A 31 16.99 0.26 1.85
CA LEU A 31 15.99 -0.81 1.82
C LEU A 31 15.79 -1.38 0.42
N VAL A 32 15.67 -0.55 -0.62
CA VAL A 32 15.50 -1.04 -2.00
C VAL A 32 16.73 -1.85 -2.44
N THR A 33 17.93 -1.45 -2.02
CA THR A 33 19.16 -2.21 -2.29
C THR A 33 19.15 -3.58 -1.60
N GLU A 34 18.75 -3.63 -0.32
CA GLU A 34 18.64 -4.89 0.42
C GLU A 34 17.54 -5.80 -0.13
N LEU A 35 16.40 -5.23 -0.52
CA LEU A 35 15.32 -5.97 -1.19
C LEU A 35 15.82 -6.60 -2.48
N ALA A 36 16.53 -5.85 -3.32
CA ALA A 36 17.12 -6.38 -4.54
C ALA A 36 18.13 -7.50 -4.25
N ALA A 37 18.98 -7.35 -3.22
CA ALA A 37 19.91 -8.40 -2.78
C ALA A 37 19.18 -9.66 -2.26
N ALA A 38 18.00 -9.49 -1.66
CA ALA A 38 17.12 -10.58 -1.25
C ALA A 38 16.27 -11.18 -2.39
N GLY A 39 16.48 -10.75 -3.64
CA GLY A 39 15.76 -11.24 -4.82
C GLY A 39 14.45 -10.50 -5.12
N TRP A 40 14.12 -9.45 -4.36
CA TRP A 40 13.01 -8.54 -4.61
C TRP A 40 13.46 -7.36 -5.47
N SER A 41 13.66 -7.61 -6.76
CA SER A 41 13.89 -6.52 -7.73
C SER A 41 12.67 -5.60 -7.86
N THR A 42 12.87 -4.41 -8.41
CA THR A 42 11.80 -3.45 -8.68
C THR A 42 10.69 -4.05 -9.56
N GLU A 43 11.06 -4.83 -10.58
CA GLU A 43 10.10 -5.55 -11.44
C GLU A 43 9.30 -6.56 -10.63
N ARG A 44 9.97 -7.36 -9.79
CA ARG A 44 9.32 -8.38 -8.97
C ARG A 44 8.35 -7.77 -7.95
N ILE A 45 8.72 -6.64 -7.33
CA ILE A 45 7.84 -5.90 -6.43
C ILE A 45 6.61 -5.38 -7.19
N GLY A 46 6.80 -4.86 -8.42
CA GLY A 46 5.70 -4.43 -9.28
C GLY A 46 4.76 -5.57 -9.67
N ASP A 47 5.30 -6.73 -10.05
CA ASP A 47 4.50 -7.91 -10.38
C ASP A 47 3.73 -8.44 -9.17
N HIS A 48 4.36 -8.48 -8.00
CA HIS A 48 3.70 -8.84 -6.74
C HIS A 48 2.56 -7.89 -6.41
N ALA A 49 2.78 -6.58 -6.50
CA ALA A 49 1.73 -5.59 -6.28
C ALA A 49 0.53 -5.79 -7.22
N ARG A 50 0.78 -6.00 -8.52
CA ARG A 50 -0.29 -6.30 -9.50
C ARG A 50 -1.01 -7.61 -9.17
N GLN A 51 -0.28 -8.65 -8.77
CA GLN A 51 -0.86 -9.93 -8.39
C GLN A 51 -1.78 -9.79 -7.17
N VAL A 52 -1.32 -9.10 -6.12
CA VAL A 52 -2.11 -8.85 -4.90
C VAL A 52 -3.37 -8.06 -5.22
N LEU A 53 -3.25 -6.98 -6.00
CA LEU A 53 -4.41 -6.17 -6.41
C LEU A 53 -5.39 -6.96 -7.29
N SER A 54 -4.90 -7.81 -8.20
CA SER A 54 -5.75 -8.67 -9.04
C SER A 54 -6.52 -9.73 -8.25
N ALA A 55 -6.00 -10.11 -7.08
CA ALA A 55 -6.64 -11.01 -6.13
C ALA A 55 -7.57 -10.28 -5.14
N GLU A 56 -7.92 -9.02 -5.42
CA GLU A 56 -8.77 -8.17 -4.57
C GLU A 56 -8.23 -7.96 -3.14
N GLN A 57 -6.92 -8.14 -2.94
CA GLN A 57 -6.24 -7.90 -1.68
C GLN A 57 -5.65 -6.48 -1.62
N VAL A 58 -5.36 -6.02 -0.40
CA VAL A 58 -4.86 -4.66 -0.17
C VAL A 58 -3.35 -4.61 -0.38
N TRP A 59 -2.90 -3.67 -1.21
CA TRP A 59 -1.50 -3.33 -1.38
C TRP A 59 -1.34 -1.80 -1.39
N PRO A 60 -0.35 -1.21 -0.70
CA PRO A 60 0.65 -1.84 0.16
C PRO A 60 0.06 -2.62 1.34
N HIS A 61 0.76 -3.65 1.80
CA HIS A 61 0.29 -4.56 2.84
C HIS A 61 0.13 -3.83 4.19
N PRO A 62 -0.95 -4.11 4.95
CA PRO A 62 -1.13 -3.54 6.27
C PRO A 62 -0.05 -4.05 7.23
N VAL A 63 0.79 -3.15 7.73
CA VAL A 63 1.91 -3.50 8.60
C VAL A 63 1.43 -3.84 10.02
N PRO A 64 1.83 -4.99 10.59
CA PRO A 64 1.54 -5.35 11.98
C PRO A 64 1.98 -4.27 12.97
N THR A 65 1.18 -4.04 14.01
CA THR A 65 1.45 -3.03 15.05
C THR A 65 2.82 -3.18 15.70
N ALA A 66 3.30 -4.43 15.85
CA ALA A 66 4.61 -4.71 16.43
C ALA A 66 5.77 -4.15 15.57
N LEU A 67 5.67 -4.23 14.25
CA LEU A 67 6.67 -3.65 13.33
C LEU A 67 6.52 -2.13 13.22
N ARG A 68 5.29 -1.62 13.34
CA ARG A 68 5.01 -0.18 13.30
C ARG A 68 5.34 0.53 14.61
N ALA A 69 5.66 -0.20 15.68
CA ALA A 69 5.95 0.36 16.99
C ALA A 69 7.18 1.28 16.95
N GLY A 70 7.01 2.52 17.39
CA GLY A 70 8.07 3.54 17.37
C GLY A 70 8.24 4.25 16.02
N CYS A 71 7.54 3.83 14.97
CA CYS A 71 7.56 4.50 13.66
C CYS A 71 6.51 5.61 13.64
N GLY A 72 6.95 6.88 13.54
CA GLY A 72 6.05 8.01 13.36
C GLY A 72 5.20 7.89 12.09
N ALA A 73 3.88 8.05 12.19
CA ALA A 73 2.96 7.77 11.08
C ALA A 73 3.26 8.57 9.80
N ALA A 74 3.56 9.87 9.93
CA ALA A 74 3.89 10.74 8.81
C ALA A 74 5.23 10.37 8.16
N GLN A 75 6.26 10.10 8.97
CA GLN A 75 7.57 9.65 8.48
C GLN A 75 7.47 8.30 7.79
N PHE A 76 6.65 7.38 8.33
CA PHE A 76 6.39 6.09 7.72
C PHE A 76 5.72 6.24 6.35
N ALA A 77 4.68 7.07 6.26
CA ALA A 77 3.99 7.32 5.00
C ALA A 77 4.93 7.94 3.96
N ALA A 78 5.76 8.92 4.35
CA ALA A 78 6.74 9.55 3.48
C ALA A 78 7.80 8.55 2.99
N ALA A 79 8.35 7.74 3.90
CA ALA A 79 9.36 6.74 3.57
C ALA A 79 8.81 5.61 2.69
N LEU A 80 7.57 5.18 2.93
CA LEU A 80 6.87 4.20 2.08
C LEU A 80 6.60 4.77 0.69
N GLY A 81 6.14 6.03 0.60
CA GLY A 81 5.97 6.72 -0.69
C GLY A 81 7.28 6.76 -1.47
N ARG A 82 8.36 7.15 -0.81
CA ARG A 82 9.70 7.18 -1.42
C ARG A 82 10.18 5.80 -1.87
N ALA A 83 9.99 4.75 -1.06
CA ALA A 83 10.35 3.39 -1.44
C ALA A 83 9.55 2.91 -2.66
N ARG A 84 8.27 3.30 -2.78
CA ARG A 84 7.43 3.00 -3.95
C ARG A 84 7.89 3.74 -5.21
N GLU A 85 8.33 4.98 -5.10
CA GLU A 85 8.94 5.72 -6.21
C GLU A 85 10.21 5.03 -6.70
N LEU A 86 11.12 4.70 -5.78
CA LEU A 86 12.37 4.01 -6.08
C LEU A 86 12.15 2.64 -6.71
N ALA A 87 11.12 1.92 -6.28
CA ALA A 87 10.72 0.65 -6.86
C ALA A 87 9.93 0.78 -8.18
N GLY A 88 9.65 2.00 -8.65
CA GLY A 88 8.91 2.23 -9.91
C GLY A 88 7.42 1.88 -9.84
N VAL A 89 6.86 1.80 -8.63
CA VAL A 89 5.48 1.35 -8.34
C VAL A 89 4.60 2.45 -7.74
N ALA A 90 5.06 3.70 -7.76
CA ALA A 90 4.29 4.85 -7.30
C ALA A 90 2.94 4.98 -8.05
N THR A 91 2.91 4.68 -9.35
CA THR A 91 1.71 4.82 -10.21
C THR A 91 0.77 3.61 -10.20
N LEU A 92 1.12 2.51 -9.50
CA LEU A 92 0.20 1.39 -9.29
C LEU A 92 -1.03 1.76 -8.44
N GLU A 93 -1.03 2.95 -7.83
CA GLU A 93 -2.21 3.61 -7.24
C GLU A 93 -3.19 4.17 -8.27
N THR A 94 -3.05 3.82 -9.55
CA THR A 94 -4.17 3.96 -10.49
C THR A 94 -5.16 2.86 -10.13
N ARG A 95 -5.95 3.10 -9.08
CA ARG A 95 -7.18 2.36 -8.77
C ARG A 95 -7.88 2.19 -10.12
N ALA A 96 -7.92 0.96 -10.63
CA ALA A 96 -8.71 0.70 -11.84
C ALA A 96 -10.08 1.33 -11.60
N PRO A 97 -10.63 2.11 -12.55
CA PRO A 97 -11.97 2.67 -12.38
C PRO A 97 -12.86 1.52 -11.94
N SER A 98 -13.56 1.71 -10.82
CA SER A 98 -14.39 0.68 -10.18
C SER A 98 -15.09 -0.15 -11.25
N THR A 99 -14.69 -1.41 -11.45
CA THR A 99 -15.33 -2.33 -12.40
C THR A 99 -16.69 -2.81 -11.88
N ARG A 100 -17.16 -2.28 -10.74
CA ARG A 100 -18.54 -2.41 -10.28
C ARG A 100 -19.47 -1.69 -11.25
N THR A 101 -19.86 -2.37 -12.32
CA THR A 101 -20.92 -1.95 -13.23
C THR A 101 -22.32 -2.24 -12.69
N ARG A 102 -22.44 -2.92 -11.54
CA ARG A 102 -23.72 -3.21 -10.88
C ARG A 102 -23.85 -2.45 -9.58
N LEU A 103 -24.76 -1.48 -9.60
CA LEU A 103 -25.30 -0.82 -8.41
C LEU A 103 -25.89 -1.88 -7.47
N ASN A 104 -25.63 -1.75 -6.18
CA ASN A 104 -26.22 -2.61 -5.17
C ASN A 104 -27.72 -2.28 -5.00
N ALA A 105 -28.47 -3.17 -4.32
CA ALA A 105 -29.93 -2.99 -4.16
C ALA A 105 -30.32 -1.70 -3.44
N ASP A 106 -29.43 -1.18 -2.58
CA ASP A 106 -29.63 0.02 -1.78
C ASP A 106 -29.38 1.29 -2.62
N GLU A 107 -28.37 1.27 -3.49
CA GLU A 107 -28.09 2.32 -4.48
C GLU A 107 -29.20 2.39 -5.54
N LEU A 108 -29.73 1.24 -5.98
CA LEU A 108 -30.92 1.17 -6.83
C LEU A 108 -32.19 1.68 -6.14
N ARG A 109 -32.25 1.60 -4.81
CA ARG A 109 -33.35 2.18 -4.04
C ARG A 109 -33.20 3.69 -3.96
N LEU A 110 -31.99 4.19 -3.68
CA LEU A 110 -31.67 5.62 -3.63
C LEU A 110 -31.92 6.32 -4.97
N MET A 111 -31.65 5.67 -6.11
CA MET A 111 -32.00 6.22 -7.44
C MET A 111 -33.50 6.22 -7.74
N ARG A 112 -34.29 5.38 -7.07
CA ARG A 112 -35.76 5.35 -7.21
C ARG A 112 -36.46 6.35 -6.30
N GLU A 113 -35.80 6.77 -5.22
CA GLU A 113 -36.28 7.82 -4.32
C GLU A 113 -35.93 9.20 -4.93
N VAL A 114 -36.71 9.61 -5.93
CA VAL A 114 -36.75 11.01 -6.40
C VAL A 114 -37.33 11.85 -5.26
N PRO A 115 -36.60 12.85 -4.71
CA PRO A 115 -37.20 13.80 -3.77
C PRO A 115 -38.32 14.55 -4.50
N PRO A 116 -39.51 14.75 -3.89
CA PRO A 116 -40.51 15.63 -4.49
C PRO A 116 -39.91 17.04 -4.52
N HIS A 117 -39.42 17.45 -5.70
CA HIS A 117 -39.07 18.84 -5.92
C HIS A 117 -40.33 19.68 -5.66
N HIS A 118 -40.12 20.75 -4.91
CA HIS A 118 -41.09 21.66 -4.31
C HIS A 118 -42.32 21.95 -5.17
N GLY A 119 -43.48 21.98 -4.52
CA GLY A 119 -44.63 22.68 -5.06
C GLY A 119 -44.39 24.19 -5.13
N SER A 120 -45.06 24.78 -6.13
CA SER A 120 -45.23 26.21 -6.46
C SER A 120 -44.11 26.89 -7.24
#